data_AF-A0A2H3I0H8-F1
#
_entry.id   AF-A0A2H3I0H8-F1
#
_cell.length_a   1.000
_cell.length_b   1.000
_cell.length_c   1.000
_cell.angle_alpha   90.00
_cell.angle_beta   90.00
_cell.angle_gamma   90.00
#
_symmetry.space_group_name_H-M   'P 1'
#
loop_
_entity.id
_entity.type
_entity.pdbx_description
1 polymer ?
#
loop_
_entity_poly.entity_id
_entity_poly.type
_entity_poly.pdbx_seq_one_letter_code
_entity_poly.pdbx_strand_id
1 'polypeptide(L)'
;MSFTFRNFLRTATPRFVLGWTVDCLGIFCAAILIREHFYTIQRSEGPSMIPTFSVRGDWLLISRRHDHGKNIKVGDVVRFAHPSFLGVNGAKRVIGMPGDFVCKDPVYSTDVGANNEMIQVPEGHVFVAGDNLPWSRDSRNYGPVPMGLINGKIIARVWPWSKMQWVENNLQPAVQSQQ
;
A
#
# COMPACT_ATOMS: atom_id res chain seq x y z
N MET A 1 14.57 42.48 8.08
CA MET A 1 14.25 42.16 6.67
C MET A 1 15.40 42.65 5.80
N SER A 2 16.24 41.74 5.31
CA SER A 2 17.58 42.06 4.82
C SER A 2 17.57 42.86 3.51
N PHE A 3 18.56 43.75 3.39
CA PHE A 3 18.85 44.62 2.26
C PHE A 3 18.89 43.90 0.89
N THR A 4 19.18 42.60 0.91
CA THR A 4 19.21 41.71 -0.27
C THR A 4 17.85 41.49 -0.92
N PHE A 5 16.75 41.40 -0.14
CA PHE A 5 15.41 41.16 -0.70
C PHE A 5 14.88 42.39 -1.45
N ARG A 6 15.22 43.59 -0.96
CA ARG A 6 14.76 44.87 -1.54
C ARG A 6 15.45 45.20 -2.87
N ASN A 7 16.71 44.80 -3.04
CA ASN A 7 17.43 44.96 -4.31
C ASN A 7 17.00 43.91 -5.35
N PHE A 8 16.68 42.68 -4.94
CA PHE A 8 16.17 41.63 -5.83
C PHE A 8 14.84 42.00 -6.49
N LEU A 9 13.92 42.64 -5.74
CA LEU A 9 12.64 43.12 -6.30
C LEU A 9 12.79 44.30 -7.26
N ARG A 10 13.92 45.02 -7.22
CA ARG A 10 14.14 46.25 -8.01
C ARG A 10 14.77 45.97 -9.38
N THR A 11 15.37 44.81 -9.58
CA THR A 11 16.01 44.36 -10.84
C THR A 11 15.23 43.26 -11.56
N ALA A 12 14.18 42.72 -10.96
CA ALA A 12 13.36 41.69 -11.57
C ALA A 12 12.52 42.28 -12.73
N THR A 13 12.86 41.91 -13.96
CA THR A 13 12.06 42.29 -15.13
C THR A 13 10.68 41.61 -15.06
N PRO A 14 9.58 42.27 -15.45
CA PRO A 14 8.24 41.71 -15.33
C PRO A 14 8.07 40.40 -16.13
N ARG A 15 8.85 40.20 -17.20
CA ARG A 15 8.90 38.95 -17.97
C ARG A 15 9.54 37.80 -17.18
N PHE A 16 10.60 38.08 -16.41
CA PHE A 16 11.24 37.09 -15.56
C PHE A 16 10.29 36.62 -14.45
N VAL A 17 9.63 37.57 -13.78
CA VAL A 17 8.64 37.25 -12.74
C VAL A 17 7.47 36.43 -13.31
N LEU A 18 6.94 36.81 -14.48
CA LEU A 18 5.86 36.08 -15.14
C LEU A 18 6.24 34.63 -15.48
N GLY A 19 7.43 34.42 -16.05
CA GLY A 19 7.93 33.07 -16.37
C GLY A 19 7.99 32.17 -15.12
N TRP A 20 8.63 32.66 -14.06
CA TRP A 20 8.71 31.94 -12.78
C TRP A 20 7.34 31.62 -12.18
N THR A 21 6.35 32.51 -12.32
CA THR A 21 5.00 32.23 -11.82
C THR A 21 4.30 31.13 -12.60
N VAL A 22 4.45 31.11 -13.93
CA VAL A 22 3.87 30.06 -14.79
C VAL A 22 4.54 28.71 -14.51
N ASP A 23 5.87 28.69 -14.37
CA ASP A 23 6.62 27.47 -14.07
C ASP A 23 6.25 26.90 -12.69
N CYS A 24 6.20 27.75 -11.66
CA CYS A 24 5.77 27.34 -10.31
C CYS A 24 4.34 26.78 -10.31
N LEU A 25 3.43 27.42 -11.04
CA LEU A 25 2.05 26.94 -11.19
C LEU A 25 2.01 25.58 -11.90
N GLY A 26 2.77 25.43 -13.00
CA GLY A 26 2.88 24.17 -13.73
C GLY A 26 3.40 23.02 -12.85
N ILE A 27 4.45 23.28 -12.07
CA ILE A 27 5.02 22.31 -11.11
C ILE A 27 4.00 21.94 -10.03
N PHE A 28 3.25 22.91 -9.50
CA PHE A 28 2.23 22.66 -8.49
C PHE A 28 1.08 21.79 -9.05
N CYS A 29 0.57 22.12 -10.24
CA CYS A 29 -0.44 21.31 -10.92
C CYS A 29 0.06 19.89 -11.21
N ALA A 30 1.31 19.75 -11.70
CA ALA A 30 1.93 18.46 -11.91
C ALA A 30 2.05 17.66 -10.60
N ALA A 31 2.45 18.30 -9.50
CA ALA A 31 2.54 17.65 -8.19
C ALA A 31 1.17 17.16 -7.68
N ILE A 32 0.10 17.92 -7.90
CA ILE A 32 -1.28 17.49 -7.58
C ILE A 32 -1.66 16.27 -8.41
N LEU A 33 -1.43 16.30 -9.74
CA LEU A 33 -1.75 15.16 -10.60
C LEU A 33 -0.96 13.91 -10.20
N ILE A 34 0.32 14.08 -9.84
CA ILE A 34 1.18 12.99 -9.36
C ILE A 34 0.61 12.38 -8.08
N ARG A 35 0.24 13.22 -7.11
CA ARG A 35 -0.35 12.79 -5.84
C ARG A 35 -1.71 12.10 -6.05
N GLU A 36 -2.51 12.60 -6.97
CA GLU A 36 -3.84 12.05 -7.23
C GLU A 36 -3.74 10.67 -7.89
N HIS A 37 -2.92 10.53 -8.93
CA HIS A 37 -2.93 9.36 -9.80
C HIS A 37 -1.85 8.31 -9.51
N PHE A 38 -0.70 8.70 -8.94
CA PHE A 38 0.47 7.82 -8.89
C PHE A 38 0.84 7.38 -7.48
N TYR A 39 0.97 8.31 -6.54
CA TYR A 39 1.51 8.01 -5.22
C TYR A 39 0.74 8.68 -4.10
N THR A 40 0.46 7.91 -3.04
CA THR A 40 -0.02 8.44 -1.77
C THR A 40 0.87 7.95 -0.64
N ILE A 41 1.09 8.80 0.34
CA ILE A 41 1.77 8.43 1.57
C ILE A 41 0.72 8.36 2.66
N GLN A 42 0.69 7.26 3.43
CA GLN A 42 -0.23 7.10 4.54
C GLN A 42 0.48 6.51 5.76
N ARG A 43 0.06 6.96 6.94
CA ARG A 43 0.47 6.37 8.20
C ARG A 43 -0.20 5.01 8.41
N SER A 44 0.59 4.02 8.79
CA SER A 44 0.13 2.69 9.17
C SER A 44 0.02 2.56 10.69
N GLU A 45 -1.08 1.96 11.15
CA GLU A 45 -1.32 1.65 12.54
C GLU A 45 -1.94 0.26 12.66
N GLY A 46 -1.36 -0.57 13.54
CA GLY A 46 -1.87 -1.90 13.85
C GLY A 46 -0.80 -2.99 13.81
N PRO A 47 -0.97 -4.08 14.58
CA PRO A 47 0.02 -5.16 14.69
C PRO A 47 -0.04 -6.19 13.56
N SER A 48 -1.02 -6.10 12.65
CA SER A 48 -1.35 -7.18 11.71
C SER A 48 -0.26 -7.51 10.66
N MET A 49 0.69 -6.60 10.46
CA MET A 49 1.74 -6.72 9.43
C MET A 49 3.14 -6.82 10.05
N ILE A 50 3.27 -7.12 11.35
CA ILE A 50 4.57 -7.44 11.96
C ILE A 50 5.08 -8.75 11.32
N PRO A 51 6.38 -8.86 10.95
CA PRO A 51 7.48 -7.90 11.17
C PRO A 51 7.68 -6.86 10.06
N THR A 52 6.92 -6.95 8.96
CA THR A 52 7.09 -6.08 7.78
C THR A 52 6.85 -4.60 8.10
N PHE A 53 5.83 -4.30 8.92
CA PHE A 53 5.55 -2.95 9.44
C PHE A 53 5.50 -2.93 10.96
N SER A 54 5.92 -1.80 11.53
CA SER A 54 5.84 -1.52 12.97
C SER A 54 4.38 -1.26 13.37
N VAL A 55 4.06 -1.49 14.65
CA VAL A 55 2.69 -1.30 15.20
C VAL A 55 2.19 0.15 15.01
N ARG A 56 3.06 1.14 15.11
CA ARG A 56 2.73 2.57 14.93
C ARG A 56 3.92 3.32 14.35
N GLY A 57 3.63 4.43 13.66
CA GLY A 57 4.62 5.44 13.27
C GLY A 57 5.28 5.22 11.91
N ASP A 58 4.95 4.12 11.23
CA ASP A 58 5.45 3.85 9.87
C ASP A 58 4.63 4.66 8.86
N TRP A 59 5.30 5.39 7.97
CA TRP A 59 4.66 5.98 6.79
C TRP A 59 4.96 5.13 5.57
N LEU A 60 3.90 4.72 4.90
CA LEU A 60 3.93 3.80 3.78
C LEU A 60 3.67 4.57 2.49
N LEU A 61 4.52 4.33 1.51
CA LEU A 61 4.35 4.78 0.13
C LEU A 61 3.51 3.76 -0.62
N ILE A 62 2.44 4.26 -1.22
CA ILE A 62 1.43 3.45 -1.89
C ILE A 62 1.33 3.90 -3.33
N SER A 63 1.53 2.95 -4.25
CA SER A 63 1.36 3.13 -5.69
C SER A 63 -0.10 2.94 -6.07
N ARG A 64 -0.73 4.00 -6.56
CA ARG A 64 -2.10 3.99 -7.10
C ARG A 64 -2.20 3.44 -8.52
N ARG A 65 -1.07 3.16 -9.18
CA ARG A 65 -1.06 2.45 -10.48
C ARG A 65 -1.68 1.04 -10.41
N HIS A 66 -1.76 0.49 -9.20
CA HIS A 66 -2.33 -0.82 -8.90
C HIS A 66 -3.73 -0.70 -8.23
N ASP A 67 -4.42 0.41 -8.49
CA ASP A 67 -5.82 0.58 -8.08
C ASP A 67 -6.70 -0.51 -8.68
N HIS A 68 -7.78 -0.85 -7.98
CA HIS A 68 -8.76 -1.85 -8.41
C HIS A 68 -8.17 -3.22 -8.77
N GLY A 69 -6.99 -3.57 -8.21
CA GLY A 69 -6.35 -4.86 -8.45
C GLY A 69 -5.44 -4.96 -9.67
N LYS A 70 -5.16 -3.86 -10.38
CA LYS A 70 -4.31 -3.88 -11.58
C LYS A 70 -2.89 -4.34 -11.27
N ASN A 71 -2.37 -5.31 -12.03
CA ASN A 71 -1.00 -5.81 -11.92
C ASN A 71 -0.57 -6.20 -10.50
N ILE A 72 -1.49 -6.71 -9.68
CA ILE A 72 -1.20 -7.24 -8.35
C ILE A 72 -0.84 -8.72 -8.47
N LYS A 73 0.12 -9.17 -7.68
CA LYS A 73 0.57 -10.57 -7.65
C LYS A 73 0.51 -11.12 -6.24
N VAL A 74 0.52 -12.45 -6.13
CA VAL A 74 0.72 -13.15 -4.85
C VAL A 74 1.98 -12.62 -4.19
N GLY A 75 1.85 -12.28 -2.91
CA GLY A 75 2.91 -11.76 -2.06
C GLY A 75 3.02 -10.24 -2.02
N ASP A 76 2.29 -9.53 -2.88
CA ASP A 76 2.20 -8.07 -2.80
C ASP A 76 1.42 -7.62 -1.56
N VAL A 77 1.80 -6.48 -1.01
CA VAL A 77 1.06 -5.86 0.10
C VAL A 77 0.17 -4.76 -0.45
N VAL A 78 -1.12 -4.84 -0.14
CA VAL A 78 -2.15 -3.97 -0.70
C VAL A 78 -2.88 -3.20 0.38
N ARG A 79 -3.25 -1.96 0.05
CA ARG A 79 -4.21 -1.16 0.81
C ARG A 79 -5.58 -1.30 0.19
N PHE A 80 -6.59 -1.62 1.00
CA PHE A 80 -7.96 -1.74 0.55
C PHE A 80 -8.94 -1.16 1.56
N ALA A 81 -10.11 -0.74 1.09
CA ALA A 81 -11.23 -0.39 1.94
C ALA A 81 -11.83 -1.65 2.57
N HIS A 82 -12.06 -1.64 3.88
CA HIS A 82 -12.59 -2.81 4.59
C HIS A 82 -14.02 -3.13 4.10
N PRO A 83 -14.31 -4.39 3.72
CA PRO A 83 -15.61 -4.74 3.11
C PRO A 83 -16.79 -4.53 4.08
N SER A 84 -16.59 -4.76 5.37
CA SER A 84 -17.64 -4.65 6.39
C SER A 84 -17.74 -3.28 7.08
N PHE A 85 -16.70 -2.43 6.99
CA PHE A 85 -16.63 -1.18 7.77
C PHE A 85 -16.24 -0.01 6.87
N LEU A 86 -17.23 0.84 6.56
CA LEU A 86 -17.03 2.01 5.72
C LEU A 86 -16.07 3.00 6.38
N GLY A 87 -15.17 3.58 5.57
CA GLY A 87 -14.16 4.53 6.03
C GLY A 87 -12.92 3.90 6.68
N VAL A 88 -12.92 2.59 6.95
CA VAL A 88 -11.77 1.87 7.49
C VAL A 88 -10.95 1.28 6.33
N ASN A 89 -9.63 1.45 6.37
CA ASN A 89 -8.72 0.86 5.39
C ASN A 89 -7.81 -0.16 6.07
N GLY A 90 -7.57 -1.28 5.40
CA GLY A 90 -6.64 -2.32 5.83
C GLY A 90 -5.41 -2.37 4.94
N ALA A 91 -4.28 -2.77 5.53
CA ALA A 91 -3.09 -3.23 4.82
C ALA A 91 -2.90 -4.73 5.08
N LYS A 92 -2.83 -5.53 4.02
CA LYS A 92 -2.64 -6.99 4.07
C LYS A 92 -1.82 -7.47 2.88
N ARG A 93 -1.22 -8.64 3.00
CA ARG A 93 -0.52 -9.33 1.93
C ARG A 93 -1.48 -10.19 1.12
N VAL A 94 -1.34 -10.19 -0.19
CA VAL A 94 -2.10 -11.06 -1.09
C VAL A 94 -1.52 -12.47 -1.02
N ILE A 95 -2.37 -13.44 -0.69
CA ILE A 95 -2.00 -14.85 -0.61
C ILE A 95 -2.55 -15.62 -1.82
N GLY A 96 -3.71 -15.24 -2.33
CA GLY A 96 -4.32 -15.87 -3.51
C GLY A 96 -4.95 -14.86 -4.46
N MET A 97 -4.82 -15.14 -5.75
CA MET A 97 -5.40 -14.42 -6.87
C MET A 97 -6.70 -15.11 -7.34
N PRO A 98 -7.51 -14.46 -8.19
CA PRO A 98 -8.68 -15.10 -8.80
C PRO A 98 -8.38 -16.48 -9.36
N GLY A 99 -9.19 -17.48 -9.01
CA GLY A 99 -9.05 -18.87 -9.44
C GLY A 99 -8.15 -19.74 -8.57
N ASP A 100 -7.29 -19.15 -7.72
CA ASP A 100 -6.40 -19.90 -6.83
C ASP A 100 -7.20 -20.63 -5.73
N PHE A 101 -6.68 -21.78 -5.31
CA PHE A 101 -7.14 -22.48 -4.10
C PHE A 101 -6.24 -22.13 -2.93
N VAL A 102 -6.82 -21.57 -1.87
CA VAL A 102 -6.09 -21.16 -0.66
C VAL A 102 -6.61 -21.93 0.55
N CYS A 103 -5.72 -22.35 1.44
CA CYS A 103 -6.10 -22.92 2.74
C CYS A 103 -6.80 -21.85 3.59
N LYS A 104 -8.02 -22.12 4.02
CA LYS A 104 -8.76 -21.27 4.95
C LYS A 104 -8.42 -21.69 6.38
N ASP A 105 -7.33 -21.12 6.88
CA ASP A 105 -6.85 -21.39 8.22
C ASP A 105 -7.81 -20.83 9.30
N PRO A 106 -7.83 -21.46 10.48
CA PRO A 106 -8.62 -20.95 11.60
C PRO A 106 -8.19 -19.53 11.97
N VAL A 107 -9.20 -18.73 12.29
CA VAL A 107 -9.01 -17.33 12.67
C VAL A 107 -8.15 -17.24 13.91
N TYR A 108 -7.21 -16.28 13.92
CA TYR A 108 -6.29 -16.02 15.04
C TYR A 108 -5.35 -17.19 15.41
N SER A 109 -5.26 -18.24 14.58
CA SER A 109 -4.28 -19.30 14.74
C SER A 109 -2.99 -19.01 13.96
N THR A 110 -1.90 -19.61 14.43
CA THR A 110 -0.65 -19.77 13.68
C THR A 110 -0.65 -21.01 12.79
N ASP A 111 -1.57 -21.94 13.01
CA ASP A 111 -1.59 -23.22 12.32
C ASP A 111 -2.09 -23.07 10.89
N VAL A 112 -1.25 -23.46 9.94
CA VAL A 112 -1.58 -23.46 8.51
C VAL A 112 -2.04 -24.87 8.13
N GLY A 113 -3.19 -24.96 7.46
CA GLY A 113 -3.79 -26.22 7.00
C GLY A 113 -4.50 -27.03 8.09
N ALA A 114 -4.72 -26.49 9.30
CA ALA A 114 -5.27 -27.25 10.42
C ALA A 114 -6.61 -27.96 10.11
N ASN A 115 -7.47 -27.33 9.33
CA ASN A 115 -8.79 -27.86 8.98
C ASN A 115 -8.85 -28.49 7.58
N ASN A 116 -7.76 -28.43 6.79
CA ASN A 116 -7.72 -28.79 5.37
C ASN A 116 -8.87 -28.20 4.52
N GLU A 117 -9.48 -27.10 4.97
CA GLU A 117 -10.54 -26.41 4.24
C GLU A 117 -9.90 -25.54 3.16
N MET A 118 -10.16 -25.85 1.90
CA MET A 118 -9.71 -25.05 0.76
C MET A 118 -10.84 -24.14 0.29
N ILE A 119 -10.53 -22.88 0.04
CA ILE A 119 -11.43 -21.94 -0.62
C ILE A 119 -10.86 -21.58 -2.00
N GLN A 120 -11.68 -21.68 -3.03
CA GLN A 120 -11.35 -21.11 -4.33
C GLN A 120 -11.63 -19.61 -4.30
N VAL A 121 -10.64 -18.81 -4.66
CA VAL A 121 -10.80 -17.35 -4.73
C VAL A 121 -11.69 -17.01 -5.92
N PRO A 122 -12.85 -16.35 -5.71
CA PRO A 122 -13.75 -15.99 -6.80
C PRO A 122 -13.12 -15.02 -7.78
N GLU A 123 -13.64 -14.99 -9.00
CA GLU A 123 -13.25 -14.00 -10.00
C GLU A 123 -13.43 -12.57 -9.48
N GLY A 124 -12.47 -11.71 -9.81
CA GLY A 124 -12.44 -10.31 -9.34
C GLY A 124 -12.19 -10.12 -7.84
N HIS A 125 -11.80 -11.17 -7.11
CA HIS A 125 -11.45 -11.11 -5.69
C HIS A 125 -10.00 -11.51 -5.44
N VAL A 126 -9.45 -11.10 -4.31
CA VAL A 126 -8.15 -11.55 -3.80
C VAL A 126 -8.31 -12.10 -2.39
N PHE A 127 -7.55 -13.13 -2.07
CA PHE A 127 -7.44 -13.61 -0.69
C PHE A 127 -6.26 -12.90 -0.03
N VAL A 128 -6.51 -12.20 1.08
CA VAL A 128 -5.47 -11.44 1.77
C VAL A 128 -5.29 -11.92 3.20
N ALA A 129 -4.04 -11.94 3.68
CA ALA A 129 -3.68 -12.27 5.05
C ALA A 129 -2.70 -11.26 5.61
N GLY A 130 -2.69 -11.10 6.94
CA GLY A 130 -1.66 -10.30 7.61
C GLY A 130 -0.42 -11.14 7.87
N ASP A 131 0.76 -10.52 7.85
CA ASP A 131 2.01 -11.21 8.19
C ASP A 131 2.03 -11.68 9.66
N ASN A 132 1.27 -11.01 10.53
CA ASN A 132 1.07 -11.43 11.92
C ASN A 132 -0.24 -12.19 12.06
N LEU A 133 -0.23 -13.48 11.72
CA LEU A 133 -1.42 -14.33 11.61
C LEU A 133 -2.34 -14.28 12.84
N PRO A 134 -1.86 -14.39 14.09
CA PRO A 134 -2.75 -14.39 15.27
C PRO A 134 -3.41 -13.05 15.55
N TRP A 135 -2.82 -11.95 15.07
CA TRP A 135 -3.26 -10.58 15.34
C TRP A 135 -3.72 -9.86 14.07
N SER A 136 -4.19 -10.63 13.10
CA SER A 136 -4.67 -10.13 11.82
C SER A 136 -6.17 -10.42 11.66
N ARG A 137 -6.94 -9.36 11.39
CA ARG A 137 -8.30 -9.48 10.85
C ARG A 137 -8.21 -9.40 9.34
N ASP A 138 -8.36 -10.53 8.67
CA ASP A 138 -8.09 -10.69 7.24
C ASP A 138 -9.11 -11.59 6.53
N SER A 139 -8.81 -12.10 5.34
CA SER A 139 -9.75 -12.91 4.57
C SER A 139 -10.18 -14.20 5.27
N ARG A 140 -9.46 -14.66 6.30
CA ARG A 140 -9.93 -15.76 7.16
C ARG A 140 -11.18 -15.37 7.97
N ASN A 141 -11.35 -14.09 8.28
CA ASN A 141 -12.49 -13.56 9.04
C ASN A 141 -13.69 -13.24 8.16
N TYR A 142 -13.48 -12.52 7.06
CA TYR A 142 -14.54 -11.93 6.25
C TYR A 142 -14.58 -12.45 4.80
N GLY A 143 -13.69 -13.37 4.44
CA GLY A 143 -13.60 -13.95 3.10
C GLY A 143 -12.73 -13.15 2.12
N PRO A 144 -12.69 -13.59 0.84
CA PRO A 144 -11.98 -12.89 -0.23
C PRO A 144 -12.44 -11.43 -0.38
N VAL A 145 -11.51 -10.53 -0.67
CA VAL A 145 -11.77 -9.10 -0.83
C VAL A 145 -11.96 -8.76 -2.31
N PRO A 146 -13.03 -8.04 -2.69
CA PRO A 146 -13.19 -7.55 -4.05
C PRO A 146 -12.01 -6.67 -4.46
N MET A 147 -11.42 -6.93 -5.62
CA MET A 147 -10.29 -6.16 -6.15
C MET A 147 -10.66 -4.68 -6.33
N GLY A 148 -11.93 -4.38 -6.58
CA GLY A 148 -12.46 -3.01 -6.66
C GLY A 148 -12.28 -2.18 -5.38
N LEU A 149 -12.14 -2.80 -4.20
CA LEU A 149 -11.87 -2.12 -2.94
C LEU A 149 -10.39 -1.77 -2.74
N ILE A 150 -9.50 -2.30 -3.59
CA ILE A 150 -8.06 -2.04 -3.50
C ILE A 150 -7.76 -0.62 -3.99
N ASN A 151 -7.20 0.19 -3.10
CA ASN A 151 -6.80 1.57 -3.41
C ASN A 151 -5.38 1.66 -3.99
N GLY A 152 -4.55 0.64 -3.79
CA GLY A 152 -3.20 0.59 -4.34
C GLY A 152 -2.27 -0.39 -3.63
N LYS A 153 -1.08 -0.55 -4.21
CA LYS A 153 -0.02 -1.43 -3.70
C LYS A 153 0.93 -0.65 -2.80
N ILE A 154 1.21 -1.16 -1.61
CA ILE A 154 2.22 -0.61 -0.72
C ILE A 154 3.60 -1.08 -1.21
N ILE A 155 4.45 -0.12 -1.60
CA ILE A 155 5.74 -0.42 -2.24
C ILE A 155 6.94 -0.14 -1.34
N ALA A 156 6.82 0.76 -0.37
CA ALA A 156 7.93 1.10 0.52
C ALA A 156 7.44 1.65 1.86
N ARG A 157 8.25 1.47 2.90
CA ARG A 157 8.22 2.30 4.11
C ARG A 157 9.19 3.46 3.89
N VAL A 158 8.67 4.69 3.96
CA VAL A 158 9.45 5.92 3.69
C VAL A 158 9.77 6.70 4.96
N TRP A 159 9.13 6.37 6.08
CA TRP A 159 9.43 6.94 7.39
C TRP A 159 9.16 5.91 8.50
N PRO A 160 9.93 5.87 9.60
CA PRO A 160 11.08 6.72 9.93
C PRO A 160 12.32 6.43 9.08
N TRP A 161 13.19 7.43 8.88
CA TRP A 161 14.39 7.33 8.01
C TRP A 161 15.27 6.12 8.34
N SER A 162 15.43 5.80 9.63
CA SER A 162 16.24 4.67 10.12
C SER A 162 15.70 3.29 9.71
N LYS A 163 14.47 3.24 9.21
CA LYS A 163 13.76 2.02 8.86
C LYS A 163 13.29 2.02 7.40
N MET A 164 13.72 2.98 6.57
CA MET A 164 13.29 3.01 5.17
C MET A 164 13.64 1.71 4.46
N GLN A 165 12.63 1.09 3.84
CA GLN A 165 12.79 -0.19 3.14
C GLN A 165 11.74 -0.34 2.05
N TRP A 166 12.12 -1.00 0.96
CA TRP A 166 11.16 -1.46 -0.04
C TRP A 166 10.38 -2.65 0.52
N VAL A 167 9.12 -2.79 0.11
CA VAL A 167 8.30 -3.93 0.48
C VAL A 167 8.54 -5.02 -0.54
N GLU A 168 9.22 -6.06 -0.10
CA GLU A 168 9.55 -7.23 -0.91
C GLU A 168 8.50 -8.33 -0.75
N ASN A 169 8.47 -9.21 -1.76
CA ASN A 169 7.67 -10.41 -1.70
C ASN A 169 8.46 -11.50 -0.97
N ASN A 170 8.00 -11.86 0.22
CA ASN A 170 8.62 -12.88 1.05
C ASN A 170 8.07 -14.29 0.77
N LEU A 171 7.10 -14.44 -0.13
CA LEU A 171 6.52 -15.74 -0.49
C LEU A 171 7.38 -16.41 -1.57
N GLN A 172 7.78 -17.65 -1.32
CA GLN A 172 8.52 -18.46 -2.27
C GLN A 172 7.63 -19.60 -2.80
N PRO A 173 7.81 -20.01 -4.07
CA PRO A 173 7.17 -21.22 -4.57
C PRO A 173 7.58 -22.44 -3.75
N ALA A 174 6.62 -23.31 -3.42
CA ALA A 174 6.86 -24.50 -2.61
C ALA A 174 7.95 -25.45 -3.18
N VAL A 175 8.23 -25.37 -4.48
CA VAL A 175 9.24 -26.17 -5.17
C VAL A 175 10.68 -25.77 -4.77
N GLN A 176 10.91 -24.51 -4.37
CA GLN A 176 12.24 -24.01 -4.02
C GLN A 176 12.66 -24.30 -2.57
N SER A 177 11.71 -24.57 -1.67
CA SER A 177 11.99 -24.83 -0.24
C SER A 177 12.47 -26.26 0.07
N GLN A 178 12.60 -27.12 -0.94
CA GLN A 178 13.07 -28.52 -0.79
C GLN A 178 14.50 -28.74 -1.34
N GLN A 179 15.22 -27.68 -1.72
CA GLN A 179 16.62 -27.74 -2.16
C GLN A 179 17.55 -27.13 -1.12
#